data_AF-A0A7T6VLC3-F1
#
_entry.id   AF-A0A7T6VLC3-F1
#
_cell.length_a   1.000
_cell.length_b   1.000
_cell.length_c   1.000
_cell.angle_alpha   90.00
_cell.angle_beta   90.00
_cell.angle_gamma   90.00
#
_symmetry.space_group_name_H-M   'P 1'
#
loop_
_entity.id
_entity.type
_entity.pdbx_description
1 polymer ?
#
loop_
_entity_poly.entity_id
_entity_poly.type
_entity_poly.pdbx_seq_one_letter_code
_entity_poly.pdbx_strand_id
1 'polypeptide(L)'
;MIRFTFKKGLVFREGLKRWTIIGRTVFGKIKLECDEGEPRTMSRDELYQAVLLNTMSIDEQSLNVDPNVLFTAVPRDLSTFPKHHQQNACRRHIYMQKLTDNFTNTNAWIREQTEKIAAEIGDSVVPSVSSIKRWWRRYRHTRCVTKLTDCRANSGRRRDGVIQMLFEEAVNEIYLDPQKRSGQDVYGRLVEKINQYNKNRPDQSPLTCPVESTVYRWLRNLDQNVVDEARLGKDVAARKARWVKGMATADFPLHRVEIDHTPLDVLVIDLVTNLPLGRPWITVAIDRYPSFGLRFSLKGASETDEEFLSRVNLAERDADDEQRHPDPDVDGWTLGSQLRTRGSIHSDVWTGTAAALAAKGQIAVYPVGGWWKDWKDAEQWDNEVRYSLVVSLELPVDVETDIYQPIAHELGVPIDVEIDTPDDDF
;
A
#
# COMPACT_ATOMS: atom_id res chain seq x y z
N MET A 1 11.44 27.29 12.27
CA MET A 1 10.09 27.86 12.11
C MET A 1 9.09 26.82 12.57
N ILE A 2 8.41 27.07 13.68
CA ILE A 2 7.37 26.19 14.21
C ILE A 2 6.21 26.19 13.20
N ARG A 3 5.74 25.01 12.79
CA ARG A 3 4.58 24.87 11.89
C ARG A 3 3.32 24.94 12.75
N PHE A 4 2.43 25.89 12.46
CA PHE A 4 1.17 26.07 13.20
C PHE A 4 0.02 26.45 12.25
N THR A 5 -1.20 26.29 12.74
CA THR A 5 -2.44 26.59 12.02
C THR A 5 -3.31 27.53 12.85
N PHE A 6 -3.97 28.51 12.23
CA PHE A 6 -4.83 29.46 12.93
C PHE A 6 -6.16 28.82 13.36
N LYS A 7 -6.10 28.10 14.48
CA LYS A 7 -7.23 27.48 15.16
C LYS A 7 -7.76 28.39 16.27
N LYS A 8 -9.05 28.25 16.57
CA LYS A 8 -9.63 28.89 17.76
C LYS A 8 -8.90 28.36 19.01
N GLY A 9 -8.54 29.25 19.93
CA GLY A 9 -7.74 28.92 21.11
C GLY A 9 -6.21 29.03 20.93
N LEU A 10 -5.70 29.27 19.71
CA LEU A 10 -4.28 29.56 19.52
C LEU A 10 -3.93 30.93 20.13
N VAL A 11 -2.82 30.98 20.88
CA VAL A 11 -2.40 32.18 21.62
C VAL A 11 -1.10 32.74 21.03
N PHE A 12 -1.10 34.06 20.78
CA PHE A 12 0.08 34.83 20.41
C PHE A 12 0.51 35.73 21.55
N ARG A 13 1.82 35.93 21.73
CA ARG A 13 2.40 36.84 22.71
C ARG A 13 3.01 38.04 21.99
N GLU A 14 2.57 39.24 22.35
CA GLU A 14 3.08 40.51 21.85
C GLU A 14 3.58 41.32 23.06
N GLY A 15 4.86 41.18 23.40
CA GLY A 15 5.41 41.69 24.65
C GLY A 15 4.81 40.98 25.87
N LEU A 16 4.09 41.72 26.73
CA LEU A 16 3.40 41.20 27.92
C LEU A 16 1.95 40.78 27.64
N LYS A 17 1.36 41.19 26.51
CA LYS A 17 -0.03 40.89 26.16
C LYS A 17 -0.13 39.53 25.48
N ARG A 18 -1.13 38.73 25.87
CA ARG A 18 -1.50 37.49 25.16
C ARG A 18 -2.77 37.72 24.37
N TRP A 19 -2.77 37.24 23.13
CA TRP A 19 -3.83 37.39 22.16
C TRP A 19 -4.35 36.02 21.74
N THR A 20 -5.57 35.68 22.13
CA THR A 20 -6.20 34.40 21.84
C THR A 20 -7.11 34.50 20.61
N ILE A 21 -7.01 33.56 19.68
CA ILE A 21 -7.97 33.49 18.56
C ILE A 21 -9.33 33.03 19.10
N ILE A 22 -10.32 33.93 19.10
CA ILE A 22 -11.70 33.58 19.46
C ILE A 22 -12.48 33.05 18.25
N GLY A 23 -12.14 33.51 17.05
CA GLY A 23 -12.87 33.15 15.85
C GLY A 23 -12.48 33.97 14.63
N ARG A 24 -13.40 34.03 13.66
CA ARG A 24 -13.21 34.76 12.41
C ARG A 24 -14.41 35.66 12.14
N THR A 25 -14.16 36.77 11.47
CA THR A 25 -15.19 37.64 10.90
C THR A 25 -15.76 37.02 9.61
N VAL A 26 -16.92 37.51 9.18
CA VAL A 26 -17.61 37.08 7.94
C VAL A 26 -16.71 37.25 6.70
N PHE A 27 -15.76 38.19 6.73
CA PHE A 27 -14.80 38.44 5.65
C PHE A 27 -13.47 37.67 5.78
N GLY A 28 -13.38 36.72 6.72
CA GLY A 28 -12.20 35.87 6.89
C GLY A 28 -11.02 36.50 7.63
N LYS A 29 -11.19 37.69 8.21
CA LYS A 29 -10.21 38.25 9.17
C LYS A 29 -10.33 37.52 10.51
N ILE A 30 -9.20 37.30 11.16
CA ILE A 30 -9.07 36.60 12.45
C ILE A 30 -9.43 37.58 13.56
N LYS A 31 -10.32 37.16 14.47
CA LYS A 31 -10.62 37.88 15.71
C LYS A 31 -9.74 37.36 16.83
N LEU A 32 -8.96 38.26 17.41
CA LEU A 32 -8.12 38.06 18.57
C LEU A 32 -8.75 38.78 19.76
N GLU A 33 -8.58 38.24 20.96
CA GLU A 33 -8.91 38.92 22.22
C GLU A 33 -7.71 38.86 23.14
N CYS A 34 -7.40 40.02 23.72
CA CYS A 34 -6.36 40.16 24.73
C CYS A 34 -6.83 39.52 26.05
N ASP A 35 -5.91 39.13 26.93
CA ASP A 35 -6.22 38.74 28.32
C ASP A 35 -7.02 39.82 29.09
N GLU A 36 -6.91 41.08 28.67
CA GLU A 36 -7.66 42.23 29.21
C GLU A 36 -9.07 42.41 28.58
N GLY A 37 -9.48 41.52 27.66
CA GLY A 37 -10.78 41.55 26.98
C GLY A 37 -10.86 42.50 25.77
N GLU A 38 -9.76 43.12 25.36
CA GLU A 38 -9.72 44.01 24.19
C GLU A 38 -9.77 43.19 22.89
N PRO A 39 -10.76 43.43 21.99
CA PRO A 39 -10.84 42.73 20.72
C PRO A 39 -9.95 43.37 19.65
N ARG A 40 -9.24 42.56 18.87
CA ARG A 40 -8.44 42.99 17.71
C ARG A 40 -8.77 42.13 16.49
N THR A 41 -8.84 42.73 15.32
CA THR A 41 -9.10 42.02 14.07
C THR A 41 -7.93 42.19 13.11
N MET A 42 -7.38 41.08 12.61
CA MET A 42 -6.24 41.08 11.69
C MET A 42 -6.48 40.12 10.52
N SER A 43 -5.93 40.41 9.34
CA SER A 43 -5.92 39.44 8.24
C SER A 43 -4.96 38.28 8.54
N ARG A 44 -5.18 37.14 7.88
CA ARG A 44 -4.30 35.97 8.02
C ARG A 44 -2.85 36.29 7.64
N ASP A 45 -2.67 37.12 6.62
CA ASP A 45 -1.36 37.46 6.08
C ASP A 45 -0.65 38.49 6.99
N GLU A 46 -1.39 39.45 7.56
CA GLU A 46 -0.86 40.36 8.60
C GLU A 46 -0.37 39.60 9.83
N LEU A 47 -1.15 38.63 10.33
CA LEU A 47 -0.79 37.85 11.50
C LEU A 47 0.41 36.93 11.22
N TYR A 48 0.50 36.36 10.01
CA TYR A 48 1.69 35.62 9.58
C TYR A 48 2.93 36.53 9.49
N GLN A 49 2.79 37.74 8.95
CA GLN A 49 3.90 38.69 8.87
C GLN A 49 4.37 39.12 10.26
N ALA A 50 3.45 39.36 11.20
CA ALA A 50 3.78 39.69 12.59
C ALA A 50 4.60 38.58 13.28
N VAL A 51 4.27 37.32 13.02
CA VAL A 51 5.04 36.16 13.51
C VAL A 51 6.40 36.04 12.83
N LEU A 52 6.48 36.29 11.52
CA LEU A 52 7.73 36.23 10.75
C LEU A 52 8.72 37.34 11.14
N LEU A 53 8.21 38.53 11.46
CA LEU A 53 8.99 39.68 11.90
C LEU A 53 9.31 39.64 13.40
N ASN A 54 8.94 38.57 14.11
CA ASN A 54 9.08 38.40 15.56
C ASN A 54 8.42 39.52 16.40
N THR A 55 7.45 40.26 15.85
CA THR A 55 6.65 41.21 16.65
C THR A 55 5.65 40.47 17.52
N MET A 56 5.21 39.28 17.09
CA MET A 56 4.42 38.35 17.90
C MET A 56 5.08 36.97 17.93
N SER A 57 5.19 36.35 19.10
CA SER A 57 5.61 34.96 19.26
C SER A 57 4.42 34.06 19.57
N ILE A 58 4.54 32.75 19.37
CA ILE A 58 3.45 31.80 19.59
C ILE A 58 3.65 31.16 20.95
N ASP A 59 2.58 31.05 21.73
CA ASP A 59 2.61 30.27 22.95
C ASP A 59 2.60 28.78 22.61
N GLU A 60 3.72 28.09 22.81
CA GLU A 60 3.86 26.67 22.49
C GLU A 60 2.88 25.78 23.26
N GLN A 61 2.42 26.21 24.44
CA GLN A 61 1.41 25.50 25.23
C GLN A 61 0.02 25.55 24.59
N SER A 62 -0.25 26.60 23.79
CA SER A 62 -1.53 26.77 23.08
C SER A 62 -1.65 25.93 21.81
N LEU A 63 -0.57 25.26 21.39
CA LEU A 63 -0.59 24.35 20.23
C LEU A 63 -1.40 23.07 20.50
N ASN A 64 -1.74 22.79 21.77
CA ASN A 64 -2.37 21.54 22.23
C ASN A 64 -3.78 21.72 22.85
N VAL A 65 -4.48 22.84 22.62
CA VAL A 65 -5.82 23.05 23.22
C VAL A 65 -6.93 22.48 22.34
N ASP A 66 -7.58 21.44 22.88
CA ASP A 66 -8.80 20.67 22.56
C ASP A 66 -9.18 20.34 21.08
N PRO A 67 -9.40 19.05 20.72
CA PRO A 67 -9.51 18.56 19.33
C PRO A 67 -10.86 18.78 18.63
N ASN A 68 -11.88 19.32 19.32
CA ASN A 68 -13.28 19.19 18.89
C ASN A 68 -13.87 20.36 18.10
N VAL A 69 -13.05 21.29 17.56
CA VAL A 69 -13.58 22.35 16.67
C VAL A 69 -12.72 22.56 15.42
N LEU A 70 -13.26 22.08 14.30
CA LEU A 70 -12.99 22.46 12.91
C LEU A 70 -11.55 22.27 12.41
N PHE A 71 -11.30 21.06 11.91
CA PHE A 71 -10.21 20.77 10.98
C PHE A 71 -10.41 21.57 9.69
N THR A 72 -9.74 22.72 9.59
CA THR A 72 -9.40 23.29 8.28
C THR A 72 -7.99 23.84 8.33
N ALA A 73 -7.00 22.96 8.14
CA ALA A 73 -5.77 23.21 7.38
C ALA A 73 -4.61 22.30 7.82
N VAL A 74 -4.79 20.98 7.88
CA VAL A 74 -3.64 20.13 7.52
C VAL A 74 -3.67 20.04 5.99
N PRO A 75 -2.60 20.43 5.27
CA PRO A 75 -2.55 20.26 3.82
C PRO A 75 -2.73 18.78 3.50
N ARG A 76 -3.67 18.47 2.60
CA ARG A 76 -3.85 17.14 2.05
C ARG A 76 -2.50 16.56 1.62
N ASP A 77 -2.17 15.36 2.08
CA ASP A 77 -0.90 14.71 1.75
C ASP A 77 -0.82 14.39 0.24
N LEU A 78 0.40 14.46 -0.32
CA LEU A 78 0.60 14.27 -1.76
C LEU A 78 0.17 12.87 -2.21
N SER A 79 0.38 11.85 -1.37
CA SER A 79 0.00 10.46 -1.65
C SER A 79 -1.50 10.28 -1.91
N THR A 80 -2.34 11.15 -1.35
CA THR A 80 -3.79 11.05 -1.46
C THR A 80 -4.35 11.60 -2.79
N PHE A 81 -3.51 12.17 -3.65
CA PHE A 81 -3.90 12.64 -4.97
C PHE A 81 -3.78 11.52 -6.02
N PRO A 82 -4.54 11.54 -7.13
CA PRO A 82 -4.33 10.63 -8.25
C PRO A 82 -2.88 10.62 -8.76
N LYS A 83 -2.36 9.46 -9.21
CA LYS A 83 -0.95 9.27 -9.64
C LYS A 83 -0.45 10.37 -10.59
N HIS A 84 -1.23 10.73 -11.59
CA HIS A 84 -0.87 11.78 -12.55
C HIS A 84 -0.69 13.17 -11.90
N HIS A 85 -1.48 13.49 -10.86
CA HIS A 85 -1.32 14.73 -10.10
C HIS A 85 -0.08 14.70 -9.21
N GLN A 86 0.25 13.54 -8.64
CA GLN A 86 1.48 13.35 -7.87
C GLN A 86 2.71 13.59 -8.76
N GLN A 87 2.76 12.91 -9.91
CA GLN A 87 3.83 13.05 -10.90
C GLN A 87 3.99 14.49 -11.38
N ASN A 88 2.89 15.18 -11.70
CA ASN A 88 2.92 16.58 -12.09
C ASN A 88 3.45 17.50 -10.98
N ALA A 89 3.07 17.27 -9.73
CA ALA A 89 3.55 18.07 -8.60
C ALA A 89 5.03 17.83 -8.31
N CYS A 90 5.48 16.57 -8.35
CA CYS A 90 6.89 16.20 -8.23
C CYS A 90 7.72 16.83 -9.35
N ARG A 91 7.28 16.71 -10.61
CA ARG A 91 7.92 17.36 -11.75
C ARG A 91 8.10 18.86 -11.53
N ARG A 92 7.01 19.56 -11.15
CA ARG A 92 7.05 21.01 -10.87
C ARG A 92 7.99 21.37 -9.72
N HIS A 93 8.09 20.50 -8.72
CA HIS A 93 8.95 20.71 -7.57
C HIS A 93 10.43 20.75 -7.95
N ILE A 94 10.87 19.88 -8.86
CA ILE A 94 12.26 19.85 -9.34
C ILE A 94 12.65 21.20 -9.95
N TYR A 95 11.80 21.75 -10.84
CA TYR A 95 12.02 23.09 -11.41
C TYR A 95 12.09 24.17 -10.31
N MET A 96 11.17 24.14 -9.34
CA MET A 96 11.15 25.14 -8.28
C MET A 96 12.37 25.05 -7.36
N GLN A 97 12.85 23.84 -7.04
CA GLN A 97 14.05 23.63 -6.22
C GLN A 97 15.30 24.21 -6.91
N LYS A 98 15.50 23.89 -8.20
CA LYS A 98 16.67 24.36 -8.96
C LYS A 98 16.66 25.87 -9.20
N LEU A 99 15.48 26.49 -9.25
CA LEU A 99 15.34 27.94 -9.46
C LEU A 99 15.41 28.76 -8.16
N THR A 100 15.32 28.13 -6.97
CA THR A 100 15.13 28.85 -5.69
C THR A 100 16.30 29.75 -5.30
N ASP A 101 17.53 29.36 -5.61
CA ASP A 101 18.72 29.98 -5.04
C ASP A 101 19.04 31.35 -5.65
N ASN A 102 18.59 31.62 -6.88
CA ASN A 102 18.83 32.89 -7.60
C ASN A 102 17.61 33.35 -8.43
N PHE A 103 16.39 33.19 -7.91
CA PHE A 103 15.19 33.51 -8.68
C PHE A 103 15.10 35.00 -9.05
N THR A 104 15.42 35.34 -10.29
CA THR A 104 15.16 36.68 -10.85
C THR A 104 13.85 36.67 -11.64
N ASN A 105 12.96 37.63 -11.36
CA ASN A 105 11.62 37.68 -11.98
C ASN A 105 11.63 38.25 -13.41
N THR A 106 12.74 38.10 -14.15
CA THR A 106 12.90 38.57 -15.51
C THR A 106 12.52 37.46 -16.49
N ASN A 107 11.72 37.78 -17.51
CA ASN A 107 11.22 36.77 -18.44
C ASN A 107 12.33 36.05 -19.21
N ALA A 108 13.39 36.77 -19.59
CA ALA A 108 14.54 36.23 -20.32
C ALA A 108 15.31 35.19 -19.48
N TRP A 109 15.64 35.55 -18.24
CA TRP A 109 16.31 34.65 -17.30
C TRP A 109 15.48 33.38 -17.03
N ILE A 110 14.17 33.54 -16.77
CA ILE A 110 13.29 32.38 -16.54
C ILE A 110 13.30 31.43 -17.73
N ARG A 111 13.23 31.94 -18.97
CA ARG A 111 13.25 31.11 -20.17
C ARG A 111 14.54 30.31 -20.29
N GLU A 112 15.67 31.00 -20.20
CA GLU A 112 17.01 30.39 -20.31
C GLU A 112 17.22 29.29 -19.25
N GLN A 113 16.88 29.58 -17.99
CA GLN A 113 17.07 28.61 -16.91
C GLN A 113 16.10 27.42 -17.03
N THR A 114 14.85 27.66 -17.49
CA THR A 114 13.88 26.57 -17.65
C THR A 114 14.29 25.62 -18.76
N GLU A 115 14.87 26.12 -19.86
CA GLU A 115 15.42 25.30 -20.95
C GLU A 115 16.62 24.45 -20.48
N LYS A 116 17.54 25.06 -19.73
CA LYS A 116 18.68 24.34 -19.11
C LYS A 116 18.21 23.19 -18.20
N ILE A 117 17.26 23.48 -17.31
CA ILE A 117 16.71 22.49 -16.37
C ILE A 117 15.95 21.39 -17.13
N ALA A 118 15.19 21.73 -18.18
CA ALA A 118 14.47 20.76 -18.98
C ALA A 118 15.42 19.79 -19.71
N ALA A 119 16.52 20.30 -20.26
CA ALA A 119 17.55 19.47 -20.90
C ALA A 119 18.22 18.51 -19.91
N GLU A 120 18.49 18.97 -18.68
CA GLU A 120 19.11 18.14 -17.63
C GLU A 120 18.17 17.02 -17.14
N ILE A 121 16.87 17.26 -17.08
CA ILE A 121 15.87 16.29 -16.60
C ILE A 121 15.33 15.40 -17.75
N GLY A 122 15.64 15.74 -19.01
CA GLY A 122 15.08 15.06 -20.18
C GLY A 122 13.58 15.32 -20.38
N ASP A 123 13.09 16.49 -19.97
CA ASP A 123 11.67 16.84 -20.04
C ASP A 123 11.28 17.30 -21.45
N SER A 124 10.45 16.52 -22.13
CA SER A 124 10.02 16.79 -23.51
C SER A 124 9.13 18.03 -23.64
N VAL A 125 8.50 18.49 -22.56
CA VAL A 125 7.55 19.62 -22.59
C VAL A 125 8.03 20.75 -21.69
N VAL A 126 8.83 21.67 -22.22
CA VAL A 126 9.37 22.81 -21.45
C VAL A 126 8.24 23.70 -20.91
N PRO A 127 8.18 23.96 -19.59
CA PRO A 127 7.19 24.87 -19.00
C PRO A 127 7.29 26.31 -19.51
N SER A 128 6.15 26.95 -19.75
CA SER A 128 6.14 28.37 -20.12
C SER A 128 6.55 29.30 -18.96
N VAL A 129 7.13 30.45 -19.29
CA VAL A 129 7.52 31.50 -18.32
C VAL A 129 6.36 31.85 -17.38
N SER A 130 5.14 31.98 -17.91
CA SER A 130 3.92 32.25 -17.15
C SER A 130 3.60 31.14 -16.14
N SER A 131 3.86 29.87 -16.49
CA SER A 131 3.66 28.72 -15.61
C SER A 131 4.67 28.73 -14.46
N ILE A 132 5.94 29.00 -14.75
CA ILE A 132 7.00 29.10 -13.75
C ILE A 132 6.69 30.24 -12.76
N LYS A 133 6.33 31.43 -13.24
CA LYS A 133 5.94 32.56 -12.36
C LYS A 133 4.72 32.22 -11.50
N ARG A 134 3.78 31.42 -12.00
CA ARG A 134 2.60 30.96 -11.25
C ARG A 134 2.98 29.95 -10.17
N TRP A 135 3.86 29.00 -10.47
CA TRP A 135 4.37 28.02 -9.51
C TRP A 135 5.20 28.71 -8.42
N TRP A 136 6.09 29.61 -8.80
CA TRP A 136 6.92 30.40 -7.88
C TRP A 136 6.08 31.16 -6.85
N ARG A 137 5.03 31.87 -7.30
CA ARG A 137 4.11 32.59 -6.41
C ARG A 137 3.50 31.70 -5.31
N ARG A 138 3.26 30.42 -5.60
CA ARG A 138 2.67 29.45 -4.66
C ARG A 138 3.72 28.77 -3.78
N TYR A 139 4.89 28.53 -4.36
CA TYR A 139 5.96 27.77 -3.73
C TYR A 139 6.83 28.64 -2.82
N ARG A 140 7.18 29.88 -3.20
CA ARG A 140 8.21 30.71 -2.55
C ARG A 140 8.05 30.87 -1.03
N HIS A 141 6.81 30.92 -0.54
CA HIS A 141 6.54 31.10 0.89
C HIS A 141 6.46 29.79 1.68
N THR A 142 5.98 28.71 1.05
CA THR A 142 5.70 27.44 1.76
C THR A 142 6.75 26.38 1.53
N ARG A 143 7.44 26.44 0.39
CA ARG A 143 8.35 25.42 -0.16
C ARG A 143 7.75 24.00 -0.18
N CYS A 144 6.41 23.88 -0.14
CA CYS A 144 5.70 22.62 -0.09
C CYS A 144 5.33 22.10 -1.48
N VAL A 145 5.60 20.81 -1.74
CA VAL A 145 5.24 20.12 -2.99
C VAL A 145 3.72 20.10 -3.23
N THR A 146 2.93 19.95 -2.17
CA THR A 146 1.47 19.92 -2.25
C THR A 146 0.86 21.19 -2.85
N LYS A 147 1.53 22.34 -2.74
CA LYS A 147 1.08 23.62 -3.36
C LYS A 147 1.33 23.68 -4.86
N LEU A 148 2.12 22.76 -5.41
CA LEU A 148 2.42 22.64 -6.84
C LEU A 148 1.47 21.68 -7.57
N THR A 149 0.58 21.00 -6.86
CA THR A 149 -0.51 20.19 -7.45
C THR A 149 -1.44 21.04 -8.32
N ASP A 150 -2.13 20.40 -9.27
CA ASP A 150 -3.10 21.10 -10.11
C ASP A 150 -4.33 21.55 -9.33
N CYS A 151 -4.55 22.85 -9.31
CA CYS A 151 -5.71 23.45 -8.63
C CYS A 151 -7.01 23.33 -9.42
N ARG A 152 -7.05 22.60 -10.55
CA ARG A 152 -8.31 22.30 -11.25
C ARG A 152 -9.23 21.43 -10.39
N ALA A 153 -8.69 20.69 -9.42
CA ALA A 153 -9.50 20.06 -8.38
C ALA A 153 -10.26 21.09 -7.50
N ASN A 154 -9.73 22.31 -7.37
CA ASN A 154 -10.34 23.42 -6.64
C ASN A 154 -11.15 24.37 -7.55
N SER A 155 -11.26 24.11 -8.87
CA SER A 155 -12.05 24.94 -9.79
C SER A 155 -13.55 24.59 -9.78
N GLY A 156 -14.03 23.93 -8.72
CA GLY A 156 -15.46 23.80 -8.48
C GLY A 156 -16.11 25.14 -8.15
N ARG A 157 -17.44 25.20 -8.26
CA ARG A 157 -18.24 26.33 -7.80
C ARG A 157 -17.84 26.63 -6.35
N ARG A 158 -17.46 27.89 -6.06
CA ARG A 158 -17.13 28.29 -4.69
C ARG A 158 -18.32 27.94 -3.80
N ARG A 159 -18.04 27.22 -2.72
CA ARG A 159 -19.06 26.84 -1.73
C ARG A 159 -19.58 28.10 -1.08
N ASP A 160 -20.89 28.16 -0.87
CA ASP A 160 -21.45 29.11 0.08
C ASP A 160 -20.89 28.78 1.47
N GLY A 161 -20.29 29.77 2.13
CA GLY A 161 -19.66 29.59 3.43
C GLY A 161 -20.64 29.11 4.49
N VAL A 162 -21.92 29.50 4.37
CA VAL A 162 -22.97 29.09 5.32
C VAL A 162 -23.34 27.62 5.13
N ILE A 163 -23.55 27.19 3.88
CA ILE A 163 -23.89 25.79 3.58
C ILE A 163 -22.76 24.85 4.01
N GLN A 164 -21.50 25.28 3.83
CA GLN A 164 -20.36 24.52 4.29
C GLN A 164 -20.36 24.35 5.81
N MET A 165 -20.65 25.41 6.56
CA MET A 165 -20.75 25.35 8.03
C MET A 165 -21.84 24.37 8.47
N LEU A 166 -23.04 24.44 7.88
CA LEU A 166 -24.15 23.53 8.20
C LEU A 166 -23.84 22.07 7.83
N PHE A 167 -23.09 21.84 6.75
CA PHE A 167 -22.63 20.51 6.36
C PHE A 167 -21.60 19.95 7.34
N GLU A 168 -20.63 20.76 7.77
CA GLU A 168 -19.62 20.34 8.76
C GLU A 168 -20.27 19.98 10.10
N GLU A 169 -21.29 20.74 10.54
CA GLU A 169 -22.10 20.38 11.70
C GLU A 169 -22.84 19.04 11.52
N ALA A 170 -23.50 18.84 10.37
CA ALA A 170 -24.20 17.58 10.09
C ALA A 170 -23.26 16.37 10.06
N VAL A 171 -22.03 16.53 9.54
CA VAL A 171 -21.00 15.49 9.54
C VAL A 171 -20.55 15.16 10.96
N ASN A 172 -20.30 16.16 11.80
CA ASN A 172 -19.87 15.93 13.18
C ASN A 172 -20.98 15.27 14.04
N GLU A 173 -22.24 15.64 13.82
CA GLU A 173 -23.37 15.10 14.60
C GLU A 173 -23.69 13.64 14.24
N ILE A 174 -23.53 13.25 12.97
CA ILE A 174 -24.09 11.99 12.46
C ILE A 174 -23.04 11.07 11.84
N TYR A 175 -22.07 11.63 11.11
CA TYR A 175 -21.18 10.84 10.26
C TYR A 175 -19.91 10.38 10.99
N LEU A 176 -19.33 11.25 11.82
CA LEU A 176 -18.14 10.96 12.62
C LEU A 176 -18.53 10.24 13.93
N ASP A 177 -19.23 9.14 13.78
CA ASP A 177 -19.77 8.36 14.89
C ASP A 177 -19.42 6.86 14.74
N PRO A 178 -19.10 6.14 15.85
CA PRO A 178 -18.81 4.71 15.83
C PRO A 178 -19.96 3.83 15.29
N GLN A 179 -21.21 4.30 15.31
CA GLN A 179 -22.36 3.61 14.71
C GLN A 179 -22.32 3.57 13.18
N LYS A 180 -21.39 4.32 12.55
CA LYS A 180 -21.14 4.30 11.10
C LYS A 180 -22.36 4.64 10.25
N ARG A 181 -23.12 5.68 10.63
CA ARG A 181 -24.30 6.14 9.87
C ARG A 181 -23.97 6.49 8.41
N SER A 182 -24.99 6.43 7.57
CA SER A 182 -24.84 6.50 6.11
C SER A 182 -24.66 7.93 5.61
N GLY A 183 -24.17 8.09 4.38
CA GLY A 183 -24.11 9.41 3.73
C GLY A 183 -25.49 10.01 3.48
N GLN A 184 -26.53 9.18 3.35
CA GLN A 184 -27.91 9.60 3.18
C GLN A 184 -28.46 10.27 4.45
N ASP A 185 -28.09 9.75 5.64
CA ASP A 185 -28.45 10.36 6.92
C ASP A 185 -27.86 11.77 7.07
N VAL A 186 -26.62 11.95 6.61
CA VAL A 186 -25.95 13.26 6.58
C VAL A 186 -26.68 14.23 5.65
N TYR A 187 -27.11 13.74 4.48
CA TYR A 187 -27.88 14.55 3.54
C TYR A 187 -29.22 15.00 4.14
N GLY A 188 -29.99 14.08 4.73
CA GLY A 188 -31.25 14.40 5.41
C GLY A 188 -31.05 15.45 6.51
N ARG A 189 -30.00 15.29 7.32
CA ARG A 189 -29.69 16.25 8.39
C ARG A 189 -29.26 17.63 7.87
N LEU A 190 -28.52 17.67 6.76
CA LEU A 190 -28.17 18.93 6.12
C LEU A 190 -29.42 19.66 5.61
N VAL A 191 -30.37 18.93 5.01
CA VAL A 191 -31.65 19.50 4.54
C VAL A 191 -32.42 20.10 5.72
N GLU A 192 -32.53 19.39 6.84
CA GLU A 192 -33.18 19.89 8.06
C GLU A 192 -32.53 21.19 8.55
N LYS A 193 -31.19 21.21 8.64
CA LYS A 193 -30.43 22.38 9.09
C LYS A 193 -30.62 23.58 8.17
N ILE A 194 -30.59 23.38 6.85
CA ILE A 194 -30.81 24.46 5.87
C ILE A 194 -32.25 25.00 5.98
N ASN A 195 -33.23 24.12 6.15
CA ASN A 195 -34.62 24.52 6.33
C ASN A 195 -34.83 25.33 7.62
N GLN A 196 -34.23 24.91 8.73
CA GLN A 196 -34.25 25.65 9.99
C GLN A 196 -33.55 27.02 9.85
N TYR A 197 -32.40 27.05 9.17
CA TYR A 197 -31.66 28.29 8.91
C TYR A 197 -32.49 29.30 8.10
N ASN A 198 -33.17 28.84 7.05
CA ASN A 198 -34.04 29.67 6.23
C ASN A 198 -35.27 30.16 7.01
N LYS A 199 -35.89 29.30 7.85
CA LYS A 199 -37.01 29.71 8.72
C LYS A 199 -36.65 30.85 9.66
N ASN A 200 -35.40 30.88 10.15
CA ASN A 200 -34.92 31.93 11.04
C ASN A 200 -34.61 33.25 10.30
N ARG A 201 -34.76 33.31 8.97
CA ARG A 201 -34.47 34.47 8.13
C ARG A 201 -35.48 34.63 7.00
N PRO A 202 -36.76 34.92 7.31
CA PRO A 202 -37.79 35.09 6.28
C PRO A 202 -37.51 36.28 5.36
N ASP A 203 -36.79 37.30 5.83
CA ASP A 203 -36.51 38.54 5.08
C ASP A 203 -35.35 38.42 4.08
N GLN A 204 -34.63 37.30 4.06
CA GLN A 204 -33.48 37.07 3.18
C GLN A 204 -33.78 36.01 2.12
N SER A 205 -33.05 36.05 1.00
CA SER A 205 -33.15 35.01 -0.01
C SER A 205 -32.80 33.64 0.58
N PRO A 206 -33.66 32.62 0.41
CA PRO A 206 -33.47 31.32 1.04
C PRO A 206 -32.27 30.58 0.43
N LEU A 207 -31.51 29.92 1.28
CA LEU A 207 -30.42 29.05 0.85
C LEU A 207 -30.99 27.79 0.20
N THR A 208 -30.47 27.44 -0.97
CA THR A 208 -30.83 26.20 -1.67
C THR A 208 -29.95 25.06 -1.21
N CYS A 209 -30.57 23.93 -0.83
CA CYS A 209 -29.82 22.73 -0.49
C CYS A 209 -29.05 22.20 -1.71
N PRO A 210 -27.76 21.83 -1.57
CA PRO A 210 -27.04 21.12 -2.61
C PRO A 210 -27.72 19.79 -2.94
N VAL A 211 -27.56 19.33 -4.19
CA VAL A 211 -27.99 17.99 -4.59
C VAL A 211 -27.18 16.91 -3.87
N GLU A 212 -27.79 15.74 -3.65
CA GLU A 212 -27.21 14.62 -2.90
C GLU A 212 -25.81 14.21 -3.41
N SER A 213 -25.64 14.10 -4.73
CA SER A 213 -24.34 13.76 -5.34
C SER A 213 -23.22 14.76 -4.98
N THR A 214 -23.56 16.02 -4.71
CA THR A 214 -22.61 17.03 -4.22
C THR A 214 -22.21 16.78 -2.79
N VAL A 215 -23.13 16.34 -1.93
CA VAL A 215 -22.85 15.98 -0.53
C VAL A 215 -21.98 14.73 -0.46
N TYR A 216 -22.26 13.69 -1.25
CA TYR A 216 -21.37 12.51 -1.35
C TYR A 216 -19.98 12.88 -1.86
N ARG A 217 -19.88 13.83 -2.80
CA ARG A 217 -18.57 14.36 -3.22
C ARG A 217 -17.87 15.09 -2.08
N TRP A 218 -18.58 15.80 -1.21
CA TRP A 218 -17.97 16.44 -0.04
C TRP A 218 -17.51 15.43 1.01
N LEU A 219 -18.32 14.41 1.29
CA LEU A 219 -17.95 13.31 2.19
C LEU A 219 -16.68 12.59 1.73
N ARG A 220 -16.56 12.30 0.42
CA ARG A 220 -15.34 11.69 -0.16
C ARG A 220 -14.08 12.55 -0.06
N ASN A 221 -14.24 13.86 0.16
CA ASN A 221 -13.13 14.79 0.29
C ASN A 221 -12.76 15.09 1.76
N LEU A 222 -13.44 14.45 2.72
CA LEU A 222 -13.03 14.49 4.12
C LEU A 222 -11.66 13.83 4.32
N ASP A 223 -10.99 14.16 5.41
CA ASP A 223 -9.73 13.51 5.78
C ASP A 223 -10.00 12.07 6.21
N GLN A 224 -9.46 11.12 5.44
CA GLN A 224 -9.71 9.70 5.69
C GLN A 224 -9.19 9.24 7.06
N ASN A 225 -8.11 9.83 7.57
CA ASN A 225 -7.59 9.47 8.89
C ASN A 225 -8.56 9.87 10.00
N VAL A 226 -9.16 11.07 9.89
CA VAL A 226 -10.16 11.56 10.87
C VAL A 226 -11.43 10.70 10.80
N VAL A 227 -11.89 10.39 9.58
CA VAL A 227 -13.05 9.53 9.37
C VAL A 227 -12.79 8.12 9.91
N ASP A 228 -11.62 7.55 9.64
CA ASP A 228 -11.24 6.21 10.11
C ASP A 228 -11.06 6.19 11.63
N GLU A 229 -10.48 7.23 12.24
CA GLU A 229 -10.32 7.31 13.69
C GLU A 229 -11.69 7.37 14.39
N ALA A 230 -12.60 8.22 13.89
CA ALA A 230 -13.94 8.36 14.44
C ALA A 230 -14.82 7.10 14.25
N ARG A 231 -14.69 6.42 13.09
CA ARG A 231 -15.60 5.33 12.70
C ARG A 231 -15.04 3.92 12.95
N LEU A 232 -13.72 3.75 12.91
CA LEU A 232 -13.03 2.45 13.02
C LEU A 232 -12.11 2.38 14.25
N GLY A 233 -11.82 3.51 14.89
CA GLY A 233 -10.94 3.60 16.05
C GLY A 233 -9.49 3.90 15.67
N LYS A 234 -8.75 4.38 16.67
CA LYS A 234 -7.39 4.90 16.54
C LYS A 234 -6.39 3.88 15.98
N ASP A 235 -6.46 2.63 16.43
CA ASP A 235 -5.52 1.59 16.00
C ASP A 235 -5.68 1.22 14.52
N VAL A 236 -6.92 1.14 14.05
CA VAL A 236 -7.23 0.83 12.65
C VAL A 236 -6.81 1.99 11.75
N ALA A 237 -7.12 3.24 12.16
CA ALA A 237 -6.68 4.43 11.46
C ALA A 237 -5.15 4.50 11.38
N ALA A 238 -4.46 4.27 12.51
CA ALA A 238 -2.99 4.25 12.56
C ALA A 238 -2.40 3.15 11.68
N ARG A 239 -3.02 1.97 11.61
CA ARG A 239 -2.57 0.87 10.73
C ARG A 239 -2.71 1.24 9.25
N LYS A 240 -3.82 1.86 8.85
CA LYS A 240 -4.03 2.31 7.46
C LYS A 240 -3.13 3.48 7.09
N ALA A 241 -2.89 4.40 8.02
CA ALA A 241 -2.02 5.55 7.84
C ALA A 241 -0.54 5.20 7.89
N ARG A 242 -0.18 4.04 8.48
CA ARG A 242 1.21 3.58 8.58
C ARG A 242 1.77 3.41 7.18
N TRP A 243 2.79 4.21 6.87
CA TRP A 243 3.62 3.97 5.68
C TRP A 243 4.23 2.58 5.77
N VAL A 244 3.81 1.69 4.88
CA VAL A 244 4.51 0.44 4.65
C VAL A 244 5.79 0.81 3.90
N LYS A 245 6.92 0.94 4.63
CA LYS A 245 8.23 0.73 4.00
C LYS A 245 8.12 -0.60 3.26
N GLY A 246 8.50 -0.64 1.98
CA GLY A 246 8.31 -1.79 1.10
C GLY A 246 8.59 -3.11 1.82
N MET A 247 7.80 -4.15 1.51
CA MET A 247 7.98 -5.49 2.09
C MET A 247 9.46 -5.86 2.08
N ALA A 248 9.98 -6.32 3.22
CA ALA A 248 11.34 -6.82 3.29
C ALA A 248 11.50 -7.94 2.25
N THR A 249 12.35 -7.72 1.24
CA THR A 249 12.66 -8.70 0.21
C THR A 249 13.59 -9.77 0.78
N ALA A 250 13.53 -10.96 0.21
CA ALA A 250 14.49 -12.03 0.45
C ALA A 250 15.19 -12.31 -0.88
N ASP A 251 16.52 -12.28 -0.86
CA ASP A 251 17.35 -12.24 -2.08
C ASP A 251 18.01 -13.60 -2.34
N PHE A 252 18.17 -14.43 -1.31
CA PHE A 252 18.70 -15.80 -1.38
C PHE A 252 17.96 -16.70 -0.37
N PRO A 253 17.99 -18.04 -0.55
CA PRO A 253 17.37 -18.97 0.40
C PRO A 253 17.84 -18.72 1.83
N LEU A 254 16.91 -18.77 2.78
CA LEU A 254 17.16 -18.48 4.21
C LEU A 254 17.66 -17.06 4.51
N HIS A 255 17.68 -16.12 3.54
CA HIS A 255 17.99 -14.71 3.80
C HIS A 255 17.00 -14.15 4.84
N ARG A 256 15.73 -14.57 4.77
CA ARG A 256 14.70 -14.15 5.70
C ARG A 256 13.73 -15.28 6.01
N VAL A 257 13.74 -15.71 7.26
CA VAL A 257 12.81 -16.70 7.80
C VAL A 257 11.87 -16.00 8.77
N GLU A 258 10.57 -16.12 8.53
CA GLU A 258 9.54 -15.68 9.46
C GLU A 258 9.18 -16.85 10.36
N ILE A 259 9.32 -16.66 11.68
CA ILE A 259 8.97 -17.67 12.68
C ILE A 259 7.75 -17.17 13.43
N ASP A 260 6.67 -17.95 13.36
CA ASP A 260 5.47 -17.69 14.13
C ASP A 260 5.15 -18.90 15.02
N HIS A 261 4.62 -18.59 16.20
CA HIS A 261 4.13 -19.57 17.16
C HIS A 261 2.61 -19.46 17.24
N THR A 262 1.90 -20.55 16.99
CA THR A 262 0.43 -20.59 17.09
C THR A 262 0.02 -21.62 18.15
N PRO A 263 -0.81 -21.25 19.14
CA PRO A 263 -1.42 -22.24 20.02
C PRO A 263 -2.43 -23.06 19.21
N LEU A 264 -2.29 -24.38 19.20
CA LEU A 264 -3.21 -25.27 18.50
C LEU A 264 -4.52 -25.41 19.26
N ASP A 265 -5.63 -25.54 18.53
CA ASP A 265 -6.94 -25.82 19.11
C ASP A 265 -7.16 -27.32 19.36
N VAL A 266 -6.15 -27.93 19.96
CA VAL A 266 -6.14 -29.35 20.34
C VAL A 266 -5.71 -29.44 21.79
N LEU A 267 -6.37 -30.31 22.56
CA LEU A 267 -6.04 -30.56 23.95
C LEU A 267 -5.23 -31.86 24.03
N VAL A 268 -4.00 -31.77 24.50
CA VAL A 268 -3.11 -32.94 24.61
C VAL A 268 -3.36 -33.61 25.95
N ILE A 269 -3.52 -34.93 25.92
CA ILE A 269 -3.70 -35.79 27.10
C ILE A 269 -2.47 -36.69 27.21
N ASP A 270 -1.88 -36.77 28.40
CA ASP A 270 -0.82 -37.73 28.69
C ASP A 270 -1.41 -39.15 28.76
N LEU A 271 -0.90 -40.07 27.94
CA LEU A 271 -1.37 -41.46 27.88
C LEU A 271 -1.07 -42.27 29.14
N VAL A 272 -0.07 -41.88 29.95
CA VAL A 272 0.31 -42.60 31.17
C VAL A 272 -0.53 -42.14 32.35
N THR A 273 -0.64 -40.82 32.54
CA THR A 273 -1.33 -40.24 33.70
C THR A 273 -2.80 -39.92 33.43
N ASN A 274 -3.26 -39.95 32.17
CA ASN A 274 -4.58 -39.47 31.73
C ASN A 274 -4.88 -38.02 32.11
N LEU A 275 -3.84 -37.22 32.40
CA LEU A 275 -3.99 -35.81 32.74
C LEU A 275 -3.91 -34.93 31.50
N PRO A 276 -4.70 -33.84 31.42
CA PRO A 276 -4.61 -32.89 30.34
C PRO A 276 -3.34 -32.03 30.48
N LEU A 277 -2.44 -32.11 29.49
CA LEU A 277 -1.23 -31.29 29.41
C LEU A 277 -1.51 -29.88 28.85
N GLY A 278 -2.72 -29.66 28.33
CA GLY A 278 -3.16 -28.37 27.80
C GLY A 278 -2.99 -28.25 26.28
N ARG A 279 -2.91 -27.01 25.79
CA ARG A 279 -2.83 -26.70 24.35
C ARG A 279 -1.37 -26.60 23.91
N PRO A 280 -0.93 -27.39 22.93
CA PRO A 280 0.43 -27.33 22.44
C PRO A 280 0.62 -26.09 21.55
N TRP A 281 1.85 -25.60 21.49
CA TRP A 281 2.26 -24.55 20.57
C TRP A 281 2.91 -25.19 19.35
N ILE A 282 2.45 -24.87 18.14
CA ILE A 282 3.18 -25.17 16.92
C ILE A 282 4.09 -23.98 16.59
N THR A 283 5.36 -24.26 16.33
CA THR A 283 6.32 -23.28 15.83
C THR A 283 6.59 -23.59 14.37
N VAL A 284 6.32 -22.64 13.48
CA VAL A 284 6.57 -22.81 12.04
C VAL A 284 7.55 -21.73 11.60
N ALA A 285 8.59 -22.16 10.90
CA ALA A 285 9.58 -21.28 10.27
C ALA A 285 9.35 -21.30 8.75
N ILE A 286 9.01 -20.15 8.17
CA ILE A 286 8.70 -20.00 6.75
C ILE A 286 9.79 -19.15 6.08
N ASP A 287 10.52 -19.75 5.14
CA ASP A 287 11.44 -19.02 4.27
C ASP A 287 10.65 -18.10 3.32
N ARG A 288 11.06 -16.82 3.26
CA ARG A 288 10.40 -15.81 2.42
C ARG A 288 11.00 -15.71 1.03
N TYR A 289 12.11 -16.40 0.75
CA TYR A 289 12.66 -16.50 -0.59
C TYR A 289 11.66 -17.23 -1.52
N PRO A 290 11.16 -16.58 -2.58
CA PRO A 290 10.12 -17.18 -3.44
C PRO A 290 10.68 -18.20 -4.45
N SER A 291 12.02 -18.34 -4.55
CA SER A 291 12.70 -19.07 -5.63
C SER A 291 12.28 -18.56 -7.02
N PHE A 292 12.60 -19.32 -8.08
CA PHE A 292 12.20 -19.00 -9.47
C PHE A 292 10.77 -19.42 -9.81
N GLY A 293 10.00 -19.93 -8.83
CA GLY A 293 8.65 -20.42 -9.08
C GLY A 293 8.59 -21.60 -10.06
N LEU A 294 9.65 -22.40 -10.17
CA LEU A 294 9.62 -23.63 -10.98
C LEU A 294 8.71 -24.66 -10.33
N ARG A 295 7.99 -25.44 -11.12
CA ARG A 295 7.16 -26.57 -10.70
C ARG A 295 7.61 -27.81 -11.45
N PHE A 296 7.29 -28.96 -10.89
CA PHE A 296 7.44 -30.22 -11.60
C PHE A 296 6.12 -30.97 -11.66
N SER A 297 5.95 -31.72 -12.76
CA SER A 297 4.88 -32.69 -12.94
C SER A 297 5.47 -33.96 -13.53
N LEU A 298 4.96 -35.09 -13.06
CA LEU A 298 5.26 -36.41 -13.59
C LEU A 298 4.07 -36.82 -14.46
N LYS A 299 4.33 -37.42 -15.62
CA LYS A 299 3.27 -37.96 -16.46
C LYS A 299 2.51 -39.07 -15.72
N GLY A 300 1.21 -39.17 -15.96
CA GLY A 300 0.36 -40.24 -15.43
C GLY A 300 0.66 -41.59 -16.09
N ALA A 301 0.51 -42.69 -15.36
CA ALA A 301 0.71 -44.04 -15.92
C ALA A 301 -0.33 -44.38 -17.01
N SER A 302 -1.52 -43.80 -16.92
CA SER A 302 -2.61 -43.92 -17.89
C SER A 302 -2.73 -42.72 -18.85
N GLU A 303 -1.86 -41.71 -18.71
CA GLU A 303 -1.88 -40.48 -19.49
C GLU A 303 -1.05 -40.65 -20.77
N THR A 304 -1.52 -40.07 -21.87
CA THR A 304 -0.73 -39.96 -23.11
C THR A 304 0.23 -38.77 -23.06
N ASP A 305 1.22 -38.74 -23.95
CA ASP A 305 2.19 -37.63 -24.01
C ASP A 305 1.50 -36.29 -24.37
N GLU A 306 0.48 -36.32 -25.23
CA GLU A 306 -0.29 -35.13 -25.63
C GLU A 306 -1.13 -34.59 -24.46
N GLU A 307 -1.79 -35.47 -23.72
CA GLU A 307 -2.54 -35.10 -22.50
C GLU A 307 -1.61 -34.52 -21.43
N PHE A 308 -0.42 -35.11 -21.26
CA PHE A 308 0.57 -34.62 -20.31
C PHE A 308 1.08 -33.22 -20.66
N LEU A 309 1.39 -32.98 -21.93
CA LEU A 309 1.80 -31.65 -22.41
C LEU A 309 0.68 -30.62 -22.22
N SER A 310 -0.55 -30.99 -22.56
CA SER A 310 -1.74 -30.14 -22.38
C SER A 310 -1.99 -29.81 -20.91
N ARG A 311 -1.75 -30.76 -20.00
CA ARG A 311 -1.85 -30.55 -18.55
C ARG A 311 -0.84 -29.53 -18.05
N VAL A 312 0.40 -29.61 -18.51
CA VAL A 312 1.51 -28.77 -18.02
C VAL A 312 1.57 -27.39 -18.69
N ASN A 313 1.39 -27.33 -20.01
CA ASN A 313 1.56 -26.13 -20.81
C ASN A 313 0.22 -25.60 -21.32
N LEU A 314 -0.20 -24.45 -20.79
CA LEU A 314 -1.44 -23.81 -21.19
C LEU A 314 -1.47 -23.43 -22.69
N ALA A 315 -0.31 -23.19 -23.32
CA ALA A 315 -0.22 -22.84 -24.73
C ALA A 315 -0.53 -24.01 -25.68
N GLU A 316 -0.43 -25.26 -25.18
CA GLU A 316 -0.76 -26.47 -25.93
C GLU A 316 -2.25 -26.84 -25.81
N ARG A 317 -3.03 -26.10 -25.02
CA ARG A 317 -4.47 -26.32 -24.91
C ARG A 317 -5.20 -25.63 -26.05
N ASP A 318 -6.16 -26.32 -26.66
CA ASP A 318 -7.07 -25.72 -27.62
C ASP A 318 -7.84 -24.56 -26.97
N ALA A 319 -8.10 -23.51 -27.75
CA ALA A 319 -8.78 -22.30 -27.26
C ALA A 319 -10.20 -22.57 -26.72
N ASP A 320 -10.82 -23.67 -27.17
CA ASP A 320 -12.16 -24.12 -26.77
C ASP A 320 -12.12 -25.24 -25.72
N ASP A 321 -10.93 -25.59 -25.20
CA ASP A 321 -10.77 -26.64 -24.19
C ASP A 321 -11.13 -26.14 -22.78
N GLU A 322 -12.38 -26.39 -22.38
CA GLU A 322 -12.89 -26.13 -21.02
C GLU A 322 -12.62 -27.29 -20.04
N GLN A 323 -11.96 -28.37 -20.48
CA GLN A 323 -11.76 -29.56 -19.65
C GLN A 323 -10.72 -29.33 -18.55
N ARG A 324 -10.96 -29.98 -17.41
CA ARG A 324 -9.96 -30.09 -16.35
C ARG A 324 -9.04 -31.25 -16.68
N HIS A 325 -7.74 -30.99 -16.63
CA HIS A 325 -6.67 -31.97 -16.81
C HIS A 325 -6.01 -32.29 -15.45
N PRO A 326 -6.65 -33.06 -14.56
CA PRO A 326 -6.04 -33.46 -13.29
C PRO A 326 -4.94 -34.51 -13.51
N ASP A 327 -4.01 -34.62 -12.56
CA ASP A 327 -3.07 -35.75 -12.53
C ASP A 327 -3.87 -37.04 -12.25
N PRO A 328 -3.85 -38.05 -13.14
CA PRO A 328 -4.60 -39.29 -12.95
C PRO A 328 -4.08 -40.13 -11.79
N ASP A 329 -2.83 -39.90 -11.35
CA ASP A 329 -2.20 -40.65 -10.25
C ASP A 329 -2.07 -39.79 -8.98
N VAL A 330 -3.04 -38.89 -8.76
CA VAL A 330 -3.04 -37.96 -7.61
C VAL A 330 -2.94 -38.69 -6.27
N ASP A 331 -3.57 -39.85 -6.15
CA ASP A 331 -3.62 -40.64 -4.91
C ASP A 331 -2.29 -41.30 -4.54
N GLY A 332 -1.35 -41.40 -5.50
CA GLY A 332 -0.02 -41.95 -5.25
C GLY A 332 0.93 -40.95 -4.58
N TRP A 333 0.58 -39.67 -4.49
CA TRP A 333 1.43 -38.63 -3.91
C TRP A 333 1.22 -38.46 -2.41
N THR A 334 2.32 -38.29 -1.66
CA THR A 334 2.28 -38.12 -0.20
C THR A 334 1.83 -36.71 0.21
N LEU A 335 2.35 -35.66 -0.43
CA LEU A 335 1.98 -34.27 -0.16
C LEU A 335 0.93 -33.75 -1.13
N GLY A 336 1.01 -34.17 -2.39
CA GLY A 336 0.12 -33.74 -3.46
C GLY A 336 0.44 -32.35 -4.00
N SER A 337 -0.25 -31.98 -5.08
CA SER A 337 0.05 -30.81 -5.92
C SER A 337 0.02 -29.46 -5.18
N GLN A 338 -0.77 -29.34 -4.11
CA GLN A 338 -0.90 -28.09 -3.34
C GLN A 338 0.20 -27.90 -2.29
N LEU A 339 0.67 -28.98 -1.66
CA LEU A 339 1.62 -28.90 -0.55
C LEU A 339 3.08 -29.01 -1.03
N ARG A 340 3.36 -29.83 -2.05
CA ARG A 340 4.71 -30.00 -2.63
C ARG A 340 5.32 -28.73 -3.22
N THR A 341 4.50 -27.71 -3.43
CA THR A 341 4.85 -26.45 -4.10
C THR A 341 5.11 -25.29 -3.13
N ARG A 342 5.11 -25.57 -1.81
CA ARG A 342 5.37 -24.59 -0.77
C ARG A 342 6.86 -24.45 -0.50
N GLY A 343 7.32 -23.21 -0.33
CA GLY A 343 8.73 -22.89 -0.01
C GLY A 343 9.62 -22.77 -1.25
N SER A 344 10.92 -22.77 -1.01
CA SER A 344 11.97 -22.57 -2.02
C SER A 344 12.37 -23.88 -2.76
N ILE A 345 12.12 -25.01 -2.12
CA ILE A 345 12.46 -26.36 -2.58
C ILE A 345 11.14 -27.13 -2.75
N HIS A 346 10.92 -27.70 -3.92
CA HIS A 346 9.75 -28.54 -4.19
C HIS A 346 10.15 -30.00 -4.19
N SER A 347 9.49 -30.78 -3.35
CA SER A 347 9.76 -32.20 -3.16
C SER A 347 8.44 -32.90 -2.82
N ASP A 348 8.28 -34.11 -3.33
CA ASP A 348 7.16 -34.99 -3.01
C ASP A 348 7.59 -36.44 -3.29
N VAL A 349 6.90 -37.39 -2.68
CA VAL A 349 7.14 -38.83 -2.87
C VAL A 349 5.90 -39.44 -3.48
N TRP A 350 6.09 -40.10 -4.63
CA TRP A 350 5.06 -40.90 -5.28
C TRP A 350 5.29 -42.38 -5.00
N THR A 351 4.23 -43.09 -4.60
CA THR A 351 4.25 -44.53 -4.30
C THR A 351 3.27 -45.26 -5.20
N GLY A 352 3.73 -46.37 -5.79
CA GLY A 352 2.88 -47.22 -6.63
C GLY A 352 3.62 -48.45 -7.14
N THR A 353 3.05 -49.13 -8.14
CA THR A 353 3.65 -50.34 -8.70
C THR A 353 4.79 -50.01 -9.66
N ALA A 354 5.77 -50.92 -9.79
CA ALA A 354 6.87 -50.76 -10.73
C ALA A 354 6.39 -50.59 -12.19
N ALA A 355 5.33 -51.30 -12.58
CA ALA A 355 4.73 -51.19 -13.91
C ALA A 355 4.14 -49.79 -14.15
N ALA A 356 3.44 -49.23 -13.15
CA ALA A 356 2.92 -47.87 -13.25
C ALA A 356 4.06 -46.85 -13.33
N LEU A 357 5.10 -46.99 -12.50
CA LEU A 357 6.27 -46.10 -12.54
C LEU A 357 6.97 -46.10 -13.90
N ALA A 358 7.16 -47.29 -14.49
CA ALA A 358 7.76 -47.44 -15.81
C ALA A 358 6.92 -46.77 -16.93
N ALA A 359 5.59 -46.81 -16.82
CA ALA A 359 4.69 -46.18 -17.79
C ALA A 359 4.71 -44.64 -17.76
N LYS A 360 5.11 -44.04 -16.64
CA LYS A 360 5.15 -42.58 -16.48
C LYS A 360 6.17 -41.92 -17.39
N GLY A 361 7.41 -42.42 -17.44
CA GLY A 361 8.43 -42.13 -18.47
C GLY A 361 8.87 -40.67 -18.72
N GLN A 362 8.18 -39.65 -18.18
CA GLN A 362 8.45 -38.24 -18.45
C GLN A 362 8.24 -37.37 -17.20
N ILE A 363 9.19 -36.46 -16.97
CA ILE A 363 9.13 -35.41 -15.94
C ILE A 363 9.21 -34.07 -16.65
N ALA A 364 8.24 -33.20 -16.39
CA ALA A 364 8.24 -31.82 -16.86
C ALA A 364 8.63 -30.89 -15.72
N VAL A 365 9.56 -29.96 -16.00
CA VAL A 365 9.90 -28.83 -15.12
C VAL A 365 9.53 -27.55 -15.84
N TYR A 366 8.71 -26.71 -15.21
CA TYR A 366 8.12 -25.55 -15.87
C TYR A 366 7.96 -24.37 -14.89
N PRO A 367 8.09 -23.12 -15.36
CA PRO A 367 7.86 -21.94 -14.52
C PRO A 367 6.36 -21.70 -14.30
N VAL A 368 5.99 -21.20 -13.11
CA VAL A 368 4.66 -20.59 -12.91
C VAL A 368 4.71 -19.08 -13.05
N GLY A 369 3.59 -18.49 -13.48
CA GLY A 369 3.46 -17.05 -13.65
C GLY A 369 3.71 -16.28 -12.35
N GLY A 370 4.76 -15.45 -12.35
CA GLY A 370 5.07 -14.51 -11.28
C GLY A 370 4.53 -13.10 -11.55
N TRP A 371 4.88 -12.17 -10.66
CA TRP A 371 4.50 -10.75 -10.73
C TRP A 371 4.90 -10.05 -12.04
N TRP A 372 5.89 -10.58 -12.77
CA TRP A 372 6.34 -10.06 -14.06
C TRP A 372 5.33 -10.30 -15.20
N LYS A 373 4.37 -11.23 -15.06
CA LYS A 373 3.35 -11.49 -16.09
C LYS A 373 2.49 -10.26 -16.39
N ASP A 374 2.31 -9.39 -15.40
CA ASP A 374 1.54 -8.15 -15.52
C ASP A 374 2.41 -6.96 -15.99
N TRP A 375 3.73 -7.14 -16.10
CA TRP A 375 4.69 -6.12 -16.51
C TRP A 375 5.32 -6.46 -17.86
N LYS A 376 4.53 -6.27 -18.91
CA LYS A 376 4.93 -6.59 -20.30
C LYS A 376 6.23 -5.91 -20.75
N ASP A 377 6.51 -4.72 -20.23
CA ASP A 377 7.71 -3.93 -20.56
C ASP A 377 9.01 -4.49 -19.96
N ALA A 378 8.94 -5.49 -19.07
CA ALA A 378 10.12 -6.05 -18.39
C ALA A 378 10.89 -7.09 -19.22
N GLU A 379 10.29 -7.60 -20.31
CA GLU A 379 10.90 -8.53 -21.29
C GLU A 379 11.64 -9.74 -20.67
N GLN A 380 11.18 -10.26 -19.53
CA GLN A 380 11.88 -11.30 -18.75
C GLN A 380 11.71 -12.74 -19.30
N TRP A 381 11.08 -12.93 -20.46
CA TRP A 381 10.74 -14.28 -20.97
C TRP A 381 11.94 -15.04 -21.56
N ASP A 382 13.00 -14.35 -22.02
CA ASP A 382 14.20 -14.95 -22.61
C ASP A 382 15.32 -15.24 -21.57
N ASN A 383 15.03 -15.08 -20.28
CA ASN A 383 16.03 -15.32 -19.24
C ASN A 383 16.24 -16.81 -18.98
N GLU A 384 17.48 -17.25 -19.11
CA GLU A 384 17.90 -18.60 -18.71
C GLU A 384 18.09 -18.70 -17.19
N VAL A 385 17.64 -19.82 -16.62
CA VAL A 385 17.73 -20.09 -15.18
C VAL A 385 18.32 -21.48 -14.96
N ARG A 386 19.24 -21.59 -14.01
CA ARG A 386 19.80 -22.88 -13.59
C ARG A 386 18.88 -23.54 -12.57
N TYR A 387 18.58 -24.81 -12.77
CA TYR A 387 17.88 -25.65 -11.80
C TYR A 387 18.57 -27.01 -11.65
N SER A 388 18.27 -27.69 -10.55
CA SER A 388 18.68 -29.07 -10.32
C SER A 388 17.43 -29.91 -10.10
N LEU A 389 17.38 -31.09 -10.72
CA LEU A 389 16.36 -32.09 -10.50
C LEU A 389 17.04 -33.31 -9.89
N VAL A 390 16.57 -33.73 -8.72
CA VAL A 390 17.03 -34.95 -8.05
C VAL A 390 15.86 -35.92 -8.03
N VAL A 391 16.09 -37.14 -8.50
CA VAL A 391 15.12 -38.23 -8.51
C VAL A 391 15.74 -39.40 -7.76
N SER A 392 15.03 -39.92 -6.78
CA SER A 392 15.42 -41.11 -6.03
C SER A 392 14.38 -42.20 -6.24
N LEU A 393 14.85 -43.44 -6.37
CA LEU A 393 14.02 -44.64 -6.46
C LEU A 393 14.27 -45.48 -5.21
N GLU A 394 13.19 -45.82 -4.51
CA GLU A 394 13.23 -46.66 -3.32
C GLU A 394 12.37 -47.89 -3.56
N LEU A 395 12.91 -49.07 -3.26
CA LEU A 395 12.19 -50.34 -3.31
C LEU A 395 11.83 -50.81 -1.89
N PRO A 396 10.71 -51.53 -1.73
CA PRO A 396 10.44 -52.26 -0.50
C PRO A 396 11.56 -53.24 -0.15
N VAL A 397 11.81 -53.41 1.15
CA VAL A 397 12.94 -54.20 1.70
C VAL A 397 12.86 -55.69 1.35
N ASP A 398 11.67 -56.18 0.98
CA ASP A 398 11.38 -57.57 0.61
C ASP A 398 11.58 -57.90 -0.88
N VAL A 399 12.02 -56.94 -1.69
CA VAL A 399 12.31 -57.14 -3.11
C VAL A 399 13.77 -57.54 -3.30
N GLU A 400 14.03 -58.82 -3.59
CA GLU A 400 15.39 -59.36 -3.84
C GLU A 400 15.99 -58.97 -5.22
N THR A 401 15.21 -58.32 -6.08
CA THR A 401 15.65 -57.96 -7.44
C THR A 401 16.57 -56.74 -7.43
N ASP A 402 17.83 -56.92 -7.83
CA ASP A 402 18.77 -55.81 -8.03
C ASP A 402 18.39 -54.99 -9.29
N ILE A 403 17.85 -53.80 -9.06
CA ILE A 403 17.58 -52.82 -10.12
C ILE A 403 18.69 -51.76 -10.23
N TYR A 404 19.59 -51.69 -9.26
CA TYR A 404 20.58 -50.61 -9.19
C TYR A 404 21.68 -50.83 -10.23
N GLN A 405 22.24 -52.05 -10.32
CA GLN A 405 23.31 -52.35 -11.28
C GLN A 405 22.91 -52.09 -12.75
N PRO A 406 21.74 -52.57 -13.24
CA PRO A 406 21.31 -52.29 -14.61
C PRO A 406 21.15 -50.79 -14.89
N ILE A 407 20.56 -50.04 -13.95
CA ILE A 407 20.34 -48.59 -14.08
C ILE A 407 21.67 -47.84 -14.05
N ALA A 408 22.59 -48.20 -13.15
CA ALA A 408 23.91 -47.58 -13.06
C ALA A 408 24.73 -47.79 -14.34
N HIS A 409 24.66 -48.99 -14.93
CA HIS A 409 25.29 -49.29 -16.21
C HIS A 409 24.71 -48.45 -17.36
N GLU A 410 23.38 -48.30 -17.44
CA GLU A 410 22.73 -47.48 -18.46
C GLU A 410 23.04 -45.97 -18.30
N LEU A 411 23.17 -45.50 -17.07
CA LEU A 411 23.54 -44.11 -16.75
C LEU A 411 25.05 -43.83 -16.85
N GLY A 412 25.88 -44.85 -17.06
CA GLY A 412 27.34 -44.71 -17.11
C GLY A 412 27.97 -44.30 -15.77
N VAL A 413 27.32 -44.61 -14.65
CA VAL A 413 27.86 -44.37 -13.32
C VAL A 413 28.99 -45.39 -13.07
N PRO A 414 30.21 -44.97 -12.70
CA PRO A 414 31.28 -45.92 -12.39
C PRO A 414 30.85 -46.81 -11.23
N ILE A 415 30.81 -48.12 -11.46
CA ILE A 415 30.48 -49.12 -10.45
C ILE A 415 31.77 -49.37 -9.67
N ASP A 416 31.84 -48.90 -8.43
CA ASP A 416 32.93 -49.24 -7.52
C ASP A 416 32.83 -50.75 -7.21
N VAL A 417 33.77 -51.53 -7.74
CA VAL A 417 33.91 -52.93 -7.39
C VAL A 417 34.67 -52.97 -6.07
N GLU A 418 33.99 -53.36 -4.99
CA GLU A 418 34.67 -53.71 -3.74
C GLU A 418 35.64 -54.86 -4.02
N ILE A 419 36.93 -54.54 -4.00
CA ILE A 419 37.98 -55.54 -4.06
C ILE A 419 38.12 -56.06 -2.63
N ASP A 420 37.65 -57.27 -2.40
CA ASP A 420 37.86 -57.99 -1.15
C ASP A 420 39.38 -58.14 -0.97
N THR A 421 39.94 -57.35 -0.06
CA THR A 421 41.36 -57.45 0.28
C THR A 421 41.46 -58.60 1.29
N PRO A 422 42.21 -59.67 0.99
CA PRO A 422 42.35 -60.75 1.94
C PRO A 422 42.93 -60.18 3.23
N ASP A 423 42.28 -60.49 4.36
CA ASP A 423 42.74 -60.11 5.70
C ASP A 423 44.25 -60.40 5.82
N ASP A 424 45.03 -59.34 5.98
CA ASP A 424 46.45 -59.43 6.32
C ASP A 424 46.55 -59.98 7.75
N ASP A 425 46.62 -61.31 7.87
CA ASP A 425 47.13 -62.00 9.05
C ASP A 425 48.63 -61.64 9.21
N PHE A 426 48.92 -60.67 10.07
CA PHE A 426 50.26 -60.41 10.62
C PHE A 426 50.28 -60.38 12.15
#